data_AF-A0A2E9VWW2-F1
#
_entry.id   AF-A0A2E9VWW2-F1
#
_cell.length_a   1.000
_cell.length_b   1.000
_cell.length_c   1.000
_cell.angle_alpha   90.00
_cell.angle_beta   90.00
_cell.angle_gamma   90.00
#
_symmetry.space_group_name_H-M   'P 1'
#
loop_
_entity.id
_entity.type
_entity.pdbx_description
1 polymer ?
#
loop_
_entity_poly.entity_id
_entity_poly.type
_entity_poly.pdbx_seq_one_letter_code
_entity_poly.pdbx_strand_id
1 'polypeptide(L)'
;MPLRFAAALCLMVILTAVTFAADKMLVIDDLTQVQAKVVYGAAAEQQERADIALWIGEALAKKGSPLAQPQSGWIALASESKRLHTDNGLYIDGKVTEKDGQYEIEIDGCNGFSLDQKTTLKPGERRVLNLSGISGPENIFIALEAPVSKKAKKRAETMKANAKSFRLELNYNGEQCKPVIE
;
A
#
# COMPACT_ATOMS: atom_id res chain seq x y z
N MET A 1 49.70 28.02 26.82
CA MET A 1 49.27 26.59 26.85
C MET A 1 48.19 26.44 27.93
N PRO A 2 47.15 25.60 27.81
CA PRO A 2 46.83 24.69 26.68
C PRO A 2 45.62 25.06 25.76
N LEU A 3 44.40 25.27 26.30
CA LEU A 3 43.12 25.14 25.55
C LEU A 3 42.66 26.42 24.81
N ARG A 4 41.79 26.46 23.78
CA ARG A 4 40.87 25.51 23.05
C ARG A 4 39.41 25.31 23.55
N PHE A 5 38.53 25.07 22.57
CA PHE A 5 37.17 24.51 22.58
C PHE A 5 36.05 25.13 23.45
N ALA A 6 35.37 26.14 22.90
CA ALA A 6 33.91 26.38 22.96
C ALA A 6 33.56 27.56 22.03
N ALA A 7 32.41 27.65 21.33
CA ALA A 7 31.47 26.60 20.92
C ALA A 7 30.85 27.01 19.57
N ALA A 8 31.33 26.46 18.45
CA ALA A 8 30.78 26.71 17.12
C ALA A 8 29.50 25.87 16.88
N LEU A 9 28.46 26.13 17.67
CA LEU A 9 27.31 25.22 17.84
C LEU A 9 25.95 25.85 17.53
N CYS A 10 25.87 26.75 16.56
CA CYS A 10 24.60 27.37 16.12
C CYS A 10 24.34 27.28 14.60
N LEU A 11 25.18 26.57 13.84
CA LEU A 11 25.01 26.37 12.38
C LEU A 11 25.21 24.91 11.94
N MET A 12 24.87 23.97 12.82
CA MET A 12 24.84 22.53 12.51
C MET A 12 23.46 21.87 12.65
N VAL A 13 22.38 22.66 12.58
CA VAL A 13 21.07 22.15 12.10
C VAL A 13 21.13 22.04 10.56
N ILE A 14 22.09 21.25 10.09
CA ILE A 14 22.23 20.88 8.68
C ILE A 14 21.07 19.94 8.36
N LEU A 15 20.13 20.42 7.54
CA LEU A 15 19.57 19.74 6.37
C LEU A 15 19.02 18.29 6.52
N THR A 16 18.87 17.75 7.74
CA THR A 16 18.46 16.36 8.02
C THR A 16 16.93 16.18 7.93
N ALA A 17 16.36 16.73 6.87
CA ALA A 17 14.95 16.62 6.48
C ALA A 17 14.78 16.45 4.95
N VAL A 18 15.87 16.14 4.24
CA VAL A 18 15.89 15.72 2.84
C VAL A 18 16.60 14.36 2.78
N THR A 19 16.13 13.45 1.92
CA THR A 19 16.54 12.03 1.76
C THR A 19 15.98 10.98 2.72
N PHE A 20 14.72 11.09 3.14
CA PHE A 20 13.93 9.88 3.47
C PHE A 20 13.23 9.33 2.22
N ALA A 21 13.48 8.05 1.92
CA ALA A 21 12.76 7.22 0.94
C ALA A 21 12.66 7.74 -0.52
N ALA A 22 13.79 8.13 -1.13
CA ALA A 22 13.92 8.16 -2.59
C ALA A 22 14.32 6.78 -3.17
N ASP A 23 15.19 6.05 -2.48
CA ASP A 23 15.70 4.74 -2.90
C ASP A 23 14.86 3.56 -2.39
N LYS A 24 13.76 3.32 -3.10
CA LYS A 24 13.32 1.95 -3.42
C LYS A 24 12.41 1.96 -4.66
N MET A 25 13.06 1.91 -5.83
CA MET A 25 12.75 0.92 -6.87
C MET A 25 11.24 0.66 -7.04
N LEU A 26 10.48 1.56 -7.67
CA LEU A 26 10.46 1.73 -9.13
C LEU A 26 10.21 0.42 -9.92
N VAL A 27 9.58 -0.56 -9.29
CA VAL A 27 8.70 -1.52 -10.00
C VAL A 27 7.29 -0.92 -9.96
N ILE A 28 7.04 0.03 -10.87
CA ILE A 28 5.67 0.26 -11.34
C ILE A 28 5.48 -0.72 -12.50
N ASP A 29 5.27 -2.00 -12.16
CA ASP A 29 4.59 -2.92 -13.06
C ASP A 29 3.27 -2.27 -13.50
N ASP A 30 2.77 -2.62 -14.69
CA ASP A 30 1.70 -1.85 -15.32
C ASP A 30 0.36 -2.00 -14.58
N LEU A 31 0.14 -1.15 -13.58
CA LEU A 31 -1.10 -0.93 -12.85
C LEU A 31 -2.13 -0.24 -13.77
N THR A 32 -2.46 -0.90 -14.87
CA THR A 32 -3.64 -0.67 -15.71
C THR A 32 -4.77 -1.65 -15.39
N GLN A 33 -4.47 -2.72 -14.65
CA GLN A 33 -5.41 -3.76 -14.20
C GLN A 33 -5.46 -3.85 -12.67
N VAL A 34 -6.59 -4.29 -12.11
CA VAL A 34 -6.74 -4.57 -10.67
C VAL A 34 -5.83 -5.75 -10.30
N GLN A 35 -5.05 -5.60 -9.23
CA GLN A 35 -4.19 -6.66 -8.71
C GLN A 35 -4.88 -7.38 -7.55
N ALA A 36 -4.77 -8.70 -7.48
CA ALA A 36 -5.23 -9.52 -6.37
C ALA A 36 -4.07 -10.34 -5.77
N LYS A 37 -4.05 -10.49 -4.44
CA LYS A 37 -3.14 -11.41 -3.72
C LYS A 37 -3.92 -12.17 -2.66
N VAL A 38 -3.87 -13.50 -2.71
CA VAL A 38 -4.49 -14.40 -1.72
C VAL A 38 -3.59 -14.48 -0.50
N VAL A 39 -4.18 -14.27 0.67
CA VAL A 39 -3.48 -14.20 1.95
C VAL A 39 -4.30 -14.96 2.98
N TYR A 40 -3.70 -15.90 3.70
CA TYR A 40 -4.36 -16.54 4.85
C TYR A 40 -4.04 -15.76 6.13
N GLY A 41 -4.91 -15.89 7.12
CA GLY A 41 -4.52 -15.65 8.50
C GLY A 41 -3.37 -16.58 8.92
N ALA A 42 -2.68 -16.22 9.99
CA ALA A 42 -1.65 -17.05 10.58
C ALA A 42 -1.78 -17.02 12.11
N ALA A 43 -1.41 -18.13 12.75
CA ALA A 43 -1.30 -18.17 14.22
C ALA A 43 -0.06 -17.40 14.67
N ALA A 44 -0.05 -16.87 15.90
CA ALA A 44 0.99 -15.97 16.41
C ALA A 44 2.44 -16.52 16.36
N GLU A 45 2.60 -17.84 16.23
CA GLU A 45 3.90 -18.54 16.17
C GLU A 45 4.40 -18.79 14.73
N GLN A 46 3.59 -18.52 13.70
CA GLN A 46 4.02 -18.67 12.31
C GLN A 46 4.88 -17.48 11.87
N GLN A 47 6.15 -17.78 11.63
CA GLN A 47 7.22 -16.86 11.28
C GLN A 47 6.88 -15.99 10.05
N GLU A 48 7.08 -14.66 10.14
CA GLU A 48 6.77 -13.70 9.07
C GLU A 48 7.44 -14.08 7.74
N ARG A 49 6.64 -14.42 6.73
CA ARG A 49 7.10 -14.42 5.33
C ARG A 49 7.05 -12.99 4.81
N ALA A 50 8.20 -12.34 4.78
CA ALA A 50 8.40 -10.89 4.63
C ALA A 50 8.08 -10.26 3.25
N ASP A 51 6.95 -10.65 2.64
CA ASP A 51 6.39 -10.05 1.41
C ASP A 51 4.87 -9.81 1.54
N ILE A 52 4.48 -9.05 2.57
CA ILE A 52 3.13 -8.50 2.71
C ILE A 52 3.23 -6.98 2.86
N ALA A 53 2.46 -6.25 2.04
CA ALA A 53 2.40 -4.80 2.12
C ALA A 53 1.72 -4.37 3.43
N LEU A 54 2.28 -3.37 4.13
CA LEU A 54 1.85 -2.92 5.45
C LEU A 54 0.33 -2.73 5.58
N TRP A 55 -0.31 -2.15 4.57
CA TRP A 55 -1.76 -1.89 4.55
C TRP A 55 -2.62 -3.17 4.61
N ILE A 56 -2.09 -4.31 4.14
CA ILE A 56 -2.74 -5.62 4.23
C ILE A 56 -2.66 -6.11 5.68
N GLY A 57 -1.48 -6.10 6.30
CA GLY A 57 -1.28 -6.50 7.69
C GLY A 57 -2.14 -5.67 8.65
N GLU A 58 -2.17 -4.35 8.48
CA GLU A 58 -3.06 -3.47 9.25
C GLU A 58 -4.55 -3.83 9.11
N ALA A 59 -5.00 -4.16 7.88
CA ALA A 59 -6.39 -4.50 7.61
C ALA A 59 -6.78 -5.88 8.14
N LEU A 60 -5.82 -6.82 8.24
CA LEU A 60 -6.00 -8.15 8.81
C LEU A 60 -5.99 -8.14 10.34
N ALA A 61 -5.09 -7.36 10.96
CA ALA A 61 -5.09 -7.11 12.40
C ALA A 61 -6.42 -6.50 12.88
N LYS A 62 -6.97 -5.53 12.13
CA LYS A 62 -8.32 -4.95 12.36
C LYS A 62 -9.47 -5.96 12.19
N LYS A 63 -9.22 -7.15 11.61
CA LYS A 63 -10.17 -8.26 11.42
C LYS A 63 -9.93 -9.43 12.39
N GLY A 64 -8.99 -9.31 13.34
CA GLY A 64 -8.69 -10.36 14.31
C GLY A 64 -7.70 -11.44 13.82
N SER A 65 -7.08 -11.26 12.65
CA SER A 65 -5.99 -12.12 12.14
C SER A 65 -4.71 -11.28 12.08
N PRO A 66 -3.97 -11.13 13.20
CA PRO A 66 -2.86 -10.17 13.31
C PRO A 66 -1.63 -10.56 12.49
N LEU A 67 -1.42 -11.85 12.24
CA LEU A 67 -0.41 -12.35 11.31
C LEU A 67 -1.07 -12.88 10.04
N ALA A 68 -0.28 -12.90 8.97
CA ALA A 68 -0.75 -13.12 7.62
C ALA A 68 0.30 -13.88 6.80
N GLN A 69 -0.12 -14.86 6.00
CA GLN A 69 0.74 -15.63 5.12
C GLN A 69 0.30 -15.48 3.65
N PRO A 70 1.17 -15.03 2.73
CA PRO A 70 0.81 -14.92 1.31
C PRO A 70 0.78 -16.31 0.67
N GLN A 71 -0.33 -16.64 0.00
CA GLN A 71 -0.54 -17.91 -0.72
C GLN A 71 -0.57 -17.75 -2.25
N SER A 72 -0.44 -16.51 -2.74
CA SER A 72 -0.19 -16.20 -4.14
C SER A 72 0.82 -15.04 -4.25
N GLY A 73 1.39 -14.85 -5.45
CA GLY A 73 1.94 -13.55 -5.83
C GLY A 73 0.83 -12.52 -6.10
N TRP A 74 1.20 -11.31 -6.51
CA TRP A 74 0.23 -10.39 -7.12
C TRP A 74 -0.18 -10.91 -8.49
N ILE A 75 -1.49 -10.97 -8.75
CA ILE A 75 -2.07 -11.48 -9.99
C ILE A 75 -3.01 -10.41 -10.55
N ALA A 76 -2.70 -9.93 -11.76
CA ALA A 76 -3.55 -8.98 -12.47
C ALA A 76 -4.85 -9.67 -12.92
N LEU A 77 -6.00 -9.09 -12.55
CA LEU A 77 -7.34 -9.51 -12.94
C LEU A 77 -7.75 -8.90 -14.28
N ALA A 78 -8.55 -9.64 -15.04
CA ALA A 78 -9.16 -9.22 -16.30
C ALA A 78 -10.67 -9.51 -16.30
N SER A 79 -11.35 -9.20 -17.41
CA SER A 79 -12.77 -9.55 -17.63
C SER A 79 -13.02 -11.05 -17.71
N GLU A 80 -12.01 -11.83 -18.07
CA GLU A 80 -12.03 -13.29 -18.02
C GLU A 80 -11.67 -13.79 -16.62
N SER A 81 -12.32 -14.86 -16.18
CA SER A 81 -12.06 -15.46 -14.86
C SER A 81 -10.69 -16.12 -14.78
N LYS A 82 -9.97 -15.87 -13.70
CA LYS A 82 -8.56 -16.21 -13.55
C LYS A 82 -8.26 -16.83 -12.19
N ARG A 83 -7.57 -17.97 -12.21
CA ARG A 83 -7.13 -18.69 -11.01
C ARG A 83 -6.14 -17.86 -10.20
N LEU A 84 -6.54 -17.50 -8.98
CA LEU A 84 -5.75 -16.74 -8.02
C LEU A 84 -4.94 -17.65 -7.08
N HIS A 85 -5.55 -18.76 -6.67
CA HIS A 85 -4.91 -19.78 -5.84
C HIS A 85 -5.56 -21.14 -6.08
N THR A 86 -4.79 -22.22 -5.95
CA THR A 86 -5.29 -23.59 -5.88
C THR A 86 -4.34 -24.44 -5.05
N ASP A 87 -4.88 -25.25 -4.15
CA ASP A 87 -4.15 -26.18 -3.31
C ASP A 87 -5.13 -27.23 -2.77
N ASN A 88 -4.71 -28.49 -2.57
CA ASN A 88 -5.50 -29.55 -1.91
C ASN A 88 -6.99 -29.69 -2.34
N GLY A 89 -7.34 -29.33 -3.58
CA GLY A 89 -8.72 -29.34 -4.11
C GLY A 89 -9.50 -28.03 -3.92
N LEU A 90 -9.02 -27.12 -3.07
CA LEU A 90 -9.47 -25.72 -3.00
C LEU A 90 -9.07 -24.98 -4.29
N TYR A 91 -9.96 -24.11 -4.73
CA TYR A 91 -9.64 -23.10 -5.73
C TYR A 91 -10.32 -21.75 -5.43
N ILE A 92 -9.65 -20.70 -5.86
CA ILE A 92 -10.12 -19.31 -5.81
C ILE A 92 -9.90 -18.72 -7.19
N ASP A 93 -10.98 -18.35 -7.87
CA ASP A 93 -10.98 -17.64 -9.15
C ASP A 93 -11.45 -16.19 -8.95
N GLY A 94 -10.98 -15.28 -9.80
CA GLY A 94 -11.38 -13.88 -9.77
C GLY A 94 -11.50 -13.27 -11.15
N LYS A 95 -12.44 -12.33 -11.30
CA LYS A 95 -12.71 -11.56 -12.52
C LYS A 95 -13.04 -10.10 -12.17
N VAL A 96 -12.78 -9.17 -13.10
CA VAL A 96 -13.07 -7.74 -12.93
C VAL A 96 -13.75 -7.14 -14.17
N THR A 97 -14.84 -6.43 -13.93
CA THR A 97 -15.56 -5.63 -14.93
C THR A 97 -15.36 -4.15 -14.62
N GLU A 98 -14.90 -3.34 -15.58
CA GLU A 98 -14.92 -1.87 -15.44
C GLU A 98 -16.28 -1.33 -15.87
N LYS A 99 -16.92 -0.56 -14.98
CA LYS A 99 -18.26 0.00 -15.17
C LYS A 99 -18.40 1.32 -14.42
N ASP A 100 -18.94 2.34 -15.09
CA ASP A 100 -19.13 3.70 -14.55
C ASP A 100 -17.84 4.31 -13.93
N GLY A 101 -16.67 3.93 -14.46
CA GLY A 101 -15.36 4.37 -13.97
C GLY A 101 -14.92 3.73 -12.64
N GLN A 102 -15.56 2.62 -12.25
CA GLN A 102 -15.23 1.80 -11.08
C GLN A 102 -15.00 0.34 -11.51
N TYR A 103 -14.36 -0.43 -10.64
CA TYR A 103 -14.05 -1.83 -10.86
C TYR A 103 -14.99 -2.70 -10.03
N GLU A 104 -15.90 -3.42 -10.68
CA GLU A 104 -16.69 -4.49 -10.07
C GLU A 104 -15.85 -5.77 -10.10
N ILE A 105 -15.35 -6.22 -8.95
CA ILE A 105 -14.62 -7.48 -8.78
C ILE A 105 -15.59 -8.53 -8.29
N GLU A 106 -15.57 -9.69 -8.94
CA GLU A 106 -16.23 -10.91 -8.47
C GLU A 106 -15.17 -11.98 -8.20
N ILE A 107 -15.27 -12.60 -7.04
CA ILE A 107 -14.46 -13.73 -6.59
C ILE A 107 -15.40 -14.92 -6.44
N ASP A 108 -15.08 -16.01 -7.11
CA ASP A 108 -15.84 -17.27 -7.07
C ASP A 108 -14.87 -18.38 -6.63
N GLY A 109 -15.28 -19.32 -5.78
CA GLY A 109 -14.34 -20.33 -5.27
C GLY A 109 -14.97 -21.44 -4.44
N CYS A 110 -14.17 -22.43 -4.04
CA CYS A 110 -14.63 -23.55 -3.23
C CYS A 110 -13.56 -24.03 -2.24
N ASN A 111 -13.89 -24.06 -0.94
CA ASN A 111 -13.07 -24.64 0.14
C ASN A 111 -13.83 -25.75 0.88
N GLY A 112 -14.45 -26.68 0.15
CA GLY A 112 -15.49 -27.57 0.68
C GLY A 112 -16.86 -26.89 0.90
N PHE A 113 -16.91 -25.57 0.72
CA PHE A 113 -18.10 -24.72 0.64
C PHE A 113 -17.85 -23.57 -0.35
N SER A 114 -18.92 -22.97 -0.87
CA SER A 114 -18.85 -21.88 -1.87
C SER A 114 -18.25 -20.60 -1.26
N LEU A 115 -17.30 -19.99 -1.96
CA LEU A 115 -16.60 -18.76 -1.58
C LEU A 115 -16.93 -17.61 -2.55
N ASP A 116 -18.21 -17.26 -2.63
CA ASP A 116 -18.73 -16.30 -3.61
C ASP A 116 -18.80 -14.88 -3.00
N GLN A 117 -18.05 -13.94 -3.56
CA GLN A 117 -17.98 -12.57 -3.03
C GLN A 117 -17.82 -11.52 -4.12
N LYS A 118 -18.62 -10.45 -4.03
CA LYS A 118 -18.59 -9.32 -4.98
C LYS A 118 -18.25 -8.02 -4.27
N THR A 119 -17.45 -7.16 -4.89
CA THR A 119 -17.07 -5.86 -4.34
C THR A 119 -16.80 -4.84 -5.43
N THR A 120 -17.04 -3.55 -5.15
CA THR A 120 -16.71 -2.46 -6.07
C THR A 120 -15.57 -1.61 -5.51
N LEU A 121 -14.54 -1.35 -6.31
CA LEU A 121 -13.40 -0.48 -5.99
C LEU A 121 -13.34 0.75 -6.89
N LYS A 122 -12.95 1.88 -6.30
CA LYS A 122 -12.63 3.12 -7.04
C LYS A 122 -11.18 3.07 -7.55
N PRO A 123 -10.83 3.82 -8.61
CA PRO A 123 -9.45 3.84 -9.11
C PRO A 123 -8.45 4.32 -8.05
N GLY A 124 -7.43 3.51 -7.77
CA GLY A 124 -6.45 3.74 -6.68
C GLY A 124 -6.89 3.26 -5.30
N GLU A 125 -8.05 2.61 -5.16
CA GLU A 125 -8.52 2.04 -3.89
C GLU A 125 -7.85 0.70 -3.59
N ARG A 126 -7.56 0.47 -2.30
CA ARG A 126 -7.02 -0.79 -1.76
C ARG A 126 -8.00 -1.36 -0.75
N ARG A 127 -8.26 -2.66 -0.78
CA ARG A 127 -9.22 -3.32 0.14
C ARG A 127 -8.77 -4.74 0.47
N VAL A 128 -8.97 -5.17 1.72
CA VAL A 128 -8.84 -6.58 2.10
C VAL A 128 -10.21 -7.16 2.40
N LEU A 129 -10.59 -8.17 1.64
CA LEU A 129 -11.81 -8.95 1.81
C LEU A 129 -11.55 -10.21 2.64
N ASN A 130 -12.54 -10.68 3.39
CA ASN A 130 -12.56 -12.01 4.02
C ASN A 130 -13.53 -12.88 3.21
N LEU A 131 -13.07 -14.03 2.71
CA LEU A 131 -13.89 -14.98 1.95
C LEU A 131 -14.55 -16.04 2.85
N SER A 132 -13.81 -16.58 3.81
CA SER A 132 -14.25 -17.69 4.66
C SER A 132 -15.29 -17.28 5.70
N GLY A 133 -15.27 -16.03 6.18
CA GLY A 133 -16.18 -15.53 7.21
C GLY A 133 -15.98 -16.12 8.63
N ILE A 134 -14.96 -16.97 8.80
CA ILE A 134 -14.55 -17.63 10.05
C ILE A 134 -13.77 -16.64 10.93
N SER A 135 -13.33 -17.08 12.12
CA SER A 135 -12.45 -16.34 13.03
C SER A 135 -11.12 -17.06 13.22
N GLY A 136 -10.00 -16.33 13.25
CA GLY A 136 -8.68 -16.89 13.58
C GLY A 136 -7.75 -17.17 12.37
N PRO A 137 -6.90 -18.21 12.42
CA PRO A 137 -5.83 -18.42 11.45
C PRO A 137 -6.32 -19.06 10.13
N GLU A 138 -7.37 -19.88 10.16
CA GLU A 138 -7.92 -20.56 8.97
C GLU A 138 -8.66 -19.60 8.00
N ASN A 139 -8.63 -18.29 8.27
CA ASN A 139 -9.30 -17.32 7.43
C ASN A 139 -8.58 -17.10 6.10
N ILE A 140 -9.35 -17.15 5.02
CA ILE A 140 -8.92 -16.83 3.68
C ILE A 140 -9.30 -15.39 3.36
N PHE A 141 -8.30 -14.59 2.99
CA PHE A 141 -8.48 -13.20 2.58
C PHE A 141 -7.96 -12.95 1.17
N ILE A 142 -8.50 -11.94 0.51
CA ILE A 142 -7.91 -11.37 -0.71
C ILE A 142 -7.60 -9.89 -0.46
N ALA A 143 -6.34 -9.53 -0.68
CA ALA A 143 -5.93 -8.15 -0.86
C ALA A 143 -6.15 -7.75 -2.33
N LEU A 144 -6.91 -6.67 -2.55
CA LEU A 144 -7.18 -6.10 -3.86
C LEU A 144 -6.60 -4.68 -3.95
N GLU A 145 -5.94 -4.36 -5.05
CA GLU A 145 -5.43 -3.02 -5.36
C GLU A 145 -5.90 -2.58 -6.76
N ALA A 146 -6.74 -1.54 -6.80
CA ALA A 146 -7.28 -1.00 -8.04
C ALA A 146 -6.32 0.01 -8.69
N PRO A 147 -6.20 0.02 -10.03
CA PRO A 147 -5.26 0.90 -10.74
C PRO A 147 -5.65 2.37 -10.56
N VAL A 148 -4.65 3.26 -10.46
CA VAL A 148 -4.91 4.71 -10.43
C VAL A 148 -5.38 5.19 -11.80
N SER A 149 -6.48 5.94 -11.85
CA SER A 149 -7.07 6.38 -13.12
C SER A 149 -6.06 7.15 -13.99
N LYS A 150 -6.14 6.99 -15.31
CA LYS A 150 -5.24 7.67 -16.28
C LYS A 150 -5.21 9.19 -16.07
N LYS A 151 -6.33 9.80 -15.62
CA LYS A 151 -6.44 11.22 -15.25
C LYS A 151 -5.65 11.57 -13.98
N ALA A 152 -5.70 10.71 -12.95
CA ALA A 152 -4.92 10.88 -11.73
C ALA A 152 -3.41 10.67 -11.98
N LYS A 153 -3.04 9.64 -12.75
CA LYS A 153 -1.66 9.37 -13.18
C LYS A 153 -1.06 10.59 -13.92
N LYS A 154 -1.74 11.11 -14.95
CA LYS A 154 -1.33 12.32 -15.68
C LYS A 154 -1.21 13.57 -14.80
N ARG A 155 -2.11 13.74 -13.82
CA ARG A 155 -2.01 14.83 -12.82
C ARG A 155 -0.76 14.68 -11.95
N ALA A 156 -0.49 13.48 -11.44
CA ALA A 156 0.70 13.20 -10.63
C ALA A 156 2.00 13.40 -11.42
N GLU A 157 2.04 12.96 -12.68
CA GLU A 157 3.17 13.18 -13.60
C GLU A 157 3.41 14.68 -13.85
N THR A 158 2.35 15.46 -14.09
CA THR A 158 2.42 16.92 -14.25
C THR A 158 2.90 17.61 -12.98
N MET A 159 2.41 17.19 -11.81
CA MET A 159 2.87 17.71 -10.51
C MET A 159 4.34 17.33 -10.25
N LYS A 160 4.78 16.13 -10.63
CA LYS A 160 6.19 15.69 -10.49
C LYS A 160 7.13 16.44 -11.43
N ALA A 161 6.69 16.80 -12.64
CA ALA A 161 7.44 17.67 -13.54
C ALA A 161 7.59 19.08 -12.94
N ASN A 162 6.48 19.66 -12.47
CA ASN A 162 6.44 21.01 -11.89
C ASN A 162 7.05 21.08 -10.47
N ALA A 163 7.26 19.96 -9.78
CA ALA A 163 7.95 19.95 -8.49
C ALA A 163 9.38 20.51 -8.56
N LYS A 164 10.04 20.43 -9.73
CA LYS A 164 11.36 21.05 -9.96
C LYS A 164 11.34 22.58 -10.03
N SER A 165 10.18 23.18 -10.30
CA SER A 165 9.98 24.64 -10.32
C SER A 165 9.18 25.17 -9.13
N PHE A 166 8.74 24.29 -8.22
CA PHE A 166 8.02 24.66 -7.01
C PHE A 166 8.97 25.27 -5.97
N ARG A 167 8.93 26.59 -5.80
CA ARG A 167 9.55 27.29 -4.67
C ARG A 167 8.52 27.52 -3.56
N LEU A 168 8.87 27.11 -2.34
CA LEU A 168 8.11 27.44 -1.15
C LEU A 168 8.64 28.76 -0.58
N GLU A 169 7.93 29.86 -0.80
CA GLU A 169 8.28 31.16 -0.25
C GLU A 169 7.58 31.38 1.10
N LEU A 170 8.37 31.36 2.18
CA LEU A 170 7.89 31.55 3.55
C LEU A 170 8.03 33.04 3.95
N ASN A 171 6.98 33.81 3.67
CA ASN A 171 6.90 35.22 4.08
C ASN A 171 6.63 35.34 5.59
N TYR A 172 7.70 35.50 6.36
CA TYR A 172 7.64 35.71 7.81
C TYR A 172 7.42 37.18 8.14
N ASN A 173 6.22 37.51 8.61
CA ASN A 173 5.82 38.88 8.99
C ASN A 173 5.90 39.14 10.51
N GLY A 174 6.66 38.33 11.27
CA GLY A 174 6.87 38.55 12.69
C GLY A 174 7.88 39.67 12.96
N GLU A 175 7.70 40.40 14.06
CA GLU A 175 8.68 41.39 14.50
C GLU A 175 10.03 40.72 14.76
N GLN A 176 11.10 41.24 14.14
CA GLN A 176 12.44 40.75 14.41
C GLN A 176 12.88 41.18 15.81
N CYS A 177 12.77 40.27 16.78
CA CYS A 177 13.52 40.35 18.03
C CYS A 177 15.00 40.46 17.69
N LYS A 178 15.56 41.68 17.77
CA LYS A 178 16.98 41.93 17.55
C LYS A 178 17.79 41.08 18.52
N PRO A 179 18.93 40.48 18.09
CA PRO A 179 19.80 39.79 19.02
C PRO A 179 20.27 40.79 20.10
N VAL A 180 20.04 40.44 21.37
CA VAL A 180 20.65 41.15 22.48
C VAL A 180 22.15 40.88 22.43
N ILE A 181 22.94 41.95 22.40
CA ILE A 181 24.39 41.90 22.53
C ILE A 181 24.69 42.30 23.96
N GLU A 182 25.17 41.34 24.76
CA GLU A 182 25.88 41.57 26.03
C GLU A 182 27.39 41.72 25.78
#